data_AF-A0AAE4FN64-F1
#
_entry.id   AF-A0AAE4FN64-F1
#
_cell.length_a   1.000
_cell.length_b   1.000
_cell.length_c   1.000
_cell.angle_alpha   90.00
_cell.angle_beta   90.00
_cell.angle_gamma   90.00
#
_symmetry.space_group_name_H-M   'P 1'
#
loop_
_entity.id
_entity.type
_entity.pdbx_description
1 polymer ?
#
loop_
_entity_poly.entity_id
_entity_poly.type
_entity_poly.pdbx_seq_one_letter_code
_entity_poly.pdbx_strand_id
1 'polypeptide(L)' 'MKIRKLNYKGTKLIIKNTNYNFSYFVTKYKSNLIISFGTQCNDKSKILHRAIKKTRVNLS' A
#
# COMPACT_ATOMS: atom_id res chain seq x y z
N MET A 1 -2.19 -14.48 -7.63
CA MET A 1 -1.99 -13.25 -6.83
C MET A 1 -0.65 -12.62 -7.22
N LYS A 2 -0.60 -11.32 -7.55
CA LYS A 2 0.66 -10.64 -7.97
C LYS A 2 1.15 -9.72 -6.85
N ILE A 3 2.40 -9.88 -6.43
CA ILE A 3 3.04 -9.08 -5.38
C ILE A 3 4.15 -8.24 -5.99
N ARG A 4 4.17 -6.94 -5.71
CA ARG A 4 5.27 -6.03 -6.05
C ARG A 4 5.89 -5.50 -4.78
N LYS A 5 7.22 -5.56 -4.70
CA LYS A 5 8.00 -5.01 -3.58
C LYS A 5 8.88 -3.90 -4.12
N LEU A 6 8.89 -2.75 -3.47
CA LEU A 6 9.73 -1.62 -3.85
C LEU A 6 10.17 -0.86 -2.61
N ASN A 7 11.33 -0.23 -2.69
CA ASN A 7 11.82 0.62 -1.62
C ASN A 7 11.61 2.08 -2.02
N TYR A 8 10.91 2.85 -1.19
CA TYR A 8 10.62 4.25 -1.47
C TYR A 8 11.04 5.11 -0.29
N LYS A 9 12.10 5.91 -0.48
CA LYS A 9 12.61 6.89 0.49
C LYS A 9 12.74 6.30 1.91
N GLY A 10 13.38 5.13 2.02
CA GLY A 10 13.63 4.42 3.29
C GLY A 10 12.47 3.55 3.81
N THR A 11 11.30 3.59 3.19
CA THR A 11 10.17 2.71 3.53
C THR A 11 10.01 1.61 2.49
N LYS A 12 9.94 0.36 2.95
CA LYS A 12 9.70 -0.79 2.06
C LYS A 12 8.20 -0.94 1.83
N LEU A 13 7.77 -0.74 0.59
CA LEU A 13 6.39 -0.93 0.15
C LEU A 13 6.17 -2.33 -0.41
N ILE A 14 5.09 -2.96 0.01
CA ILE A 14 4.64 -4.26 -0.46
C ILE A 14 3.21 -4.09 -1.01
N ILE A 15 3.07 -4.12 -2.32
CA ILE A 15 1.78 -3.98 -3.01
C ILE A 15 1.30 -5.37 -3.42
N LYS A 16 0.10 -5.74 -2.98
CA LYS A 16 -0.56 -7.01 -3.30
C LYS A 16 -1.80 -6.74 -4.15
N ASN A 17 -1.89 -7.32 -5.33
CA ASN A 17 -3.14 -7.34 -6.11
C ASN A 17 -3.85 -8.67 -5.87
N THR A 18 -5.09 -8.58 -5.39
CA THR A 18 -5.94 -9.71 -5.05
C THR A 18 -7.21 -9.71 -5.89
N ASN A 19 -7.82 -10.89 -6.06
CA ASN A 19 -9.07 -11.05 -6.80
C ASN A 19 -10.31 -11.01 -5.89
N TYR A 20 -10.14 -10.62 -4.63
CA TYR A 20 -11.25 -10.52 -3.68
C TYR A 20 -12.04 -9.23 -3.90
N ASN A 21 -13.33 -9.30 -3.58
CA ASN A 21 -14.28 -8.21 -3.76
C ASN A 21 -14.21 -7.20 -2.61
N PHE A 22 -13.16 -6.37 -2.63
CA PHE A 22 -13.01 -5.22 -1.74
C PHE A 22 -12.28 -4.09 -2.49
N SER A 23 -12.27 -2.89 -1.92
CA SER A 23 -11.51 -1.77 -2.49
C SER A 23 -10.03 -1.91 -2.16
N TYR A 24 -9.59 -1.50 -0.97
CA TYR A 24 -8.18 -1.62 -0.59
C TYR A 24 -8.00 -1.83 0.92
N PHE A 25 -6.82 -2.31 1.30
CA PHE A 25 -6.39 -2.43 2.68
C PHE A 25 -4.96 -1.94 2.81
N VAL A 26 -4.69 -1.05 3.77
CA VAL A 26 -3.35 -0.53 4.07
C VAL A 26 -3.00 -0.90 5.49
N THR A 27 -1.88 -1.58 5.68
CA THR A 27 -1.35 -1.88 7.01
C THR A 27 0.13 -1.60 7.09
N LYS A 28 0.61 -1.21 8.27
CA LYS A 28 2.02 -1.04 8.58
C LYS A 28 2.45 -2.21 9.45
N TYR A 29 3.45 -2.95 9.00
CA TYR A 29 4.03 -4.04 9.78
C TYR A 29 5.54 -3.88 9.88
N LYS A 30 6.03 -3.68 11.10
CA LYS A 30 7.41 -3.22 11.39
C LYS A 30 7.70 -1.93 10.59
N SER A 31 8.68 -1.98 9.70
CA SER A 31 9.08 -0.86 8.81
C SER A 31 8.53 -0.99 7.38
N ASN A 32 7.59 -1.91 7.16
CA ASN A 32 7.00 -2.15 5.84
C ASN A 32 5.58 -1.60 5.77
N LEU A 33 5.28 -0.93 4.68
CA LEU A 33 3.92 -0.52 4.32
C LEU A 33 3.35 -1.54 3.34
N ILE A 34 2.31 -2.24 3.75
CA ILE A 34 1.64 -3.26 2.95
C ILE A 34 0.33 -2.67 2.45
N ILE A 35 0.13 -2.70 1.13
CA ILE A 35 -1.08 -2.22 0.48
C ILE A 35 -1.65 -3.37 -0.34
N SER A 36 -2.85 -3.81 0.01
CA SER A 36 -3.59 -4.80 -0.76
C SER A 36 -4.68 -4.09 -1.55
N PHE A 37 -4.72 -4.30 -2.86
CA PHE A 37 -5.76 -3.83 -3.75
C PHE A 37 -6.66 -5.01 -4.13
N GLY A 38 -7.96 -4.85 -3.90
CA GLY A 38 -8.99 -5.75 -4.41
C GLY A 38 -9.48 -5.31 -5.78
N THR A 39 -10.50 -5.99 -6.29
CA THR A 39 -11.04 -5.78 -7.65
C THR A 39 -11.83 -4.48 -7.79
N GLN A 40 -12.38 -3.93 -6.70
CA GLN A 40 -13.16 -2.69 -6.71
C GLN A 40 -12.30 -1.41 -6.65
N CYS A 41 -10.97 -1.54 -6.59
CA CYS A 41 -10.09 -0.39 -6.48
C CYS A 41 -9.73 0.22 -7.84
N ASN A 42 -10.39 1.32 -8.18
CA ASN A 42 -10.09 2.11 -9.37
C ASN A 42 -8.95 3.13 -9.13
N ASP A 43 -8.85 3.68 -7.91
CA ASP A 43 -7.93 4.80 -7.59
C ASP A 43 -6.58 4.37 -6.96
N LYS A 44 -5.94 3.33 -7.51
CA LYS A 44 -4.71 2.73 -6.93
C LYS A 44 -3.60 3.75 -6.71
N SER A 45 -3.36 4.64 -7.68
CA SER A 45 -2.31 5.66 -7.61
C SER A 45 -2.54 6.67 -6.48
N LYS A 46 -3.79 7.13 -6.32
CA LYS A 46 -4.18 8.08 -5.26
C LYS A 46 -4.04 7.46 -3.87
N ILE A 47 -4.48 6.21 -3.72
CA ILE A 47 -4.35 5.45 -2.46
C ILE A 47 -2.88 5.21 -2.12
N LEU A 48 -2.07 4.81 -3.10
CA LEU A 48 -0.63 4.61 -2.93
C LEU A 48 0.05 5.90 -2.44
N HIS A 49 -0.21 7.01 -3.13
CA HIS A 49 0.34 8.32 -2.75
C HIS A 49 -0.09 8.73 -1.33
N ARG A 50 -1.37 8.55 -0.99
CA ARG A 50 -1.90 8.87 0.34
C ARG A 50 -1.30 8.00 1.42
N ALA A 51 -1.13 6.70 1.18
CA ALA A 51 -0.56 5.75 2.13
C ALA A 51 0.92 6.07 2.43
N ILE A 52 1.69 6.42 1.39
CA ILE A 52 3.08 6.87 1.53
C ILE A 52 3.14 8.18 2.34
N LYS A 53 2.28 9.16 2.03
CA LYS A 53 2.24 10.45 2.75
C LYS A 53 1.88 10.27 4.22
N LYS A 54 0.87 9.46 4.54
CA LYS A 54 0.41 9.21 5.92
C LYS A 54 1.51 8.53 6.76
N THR A 55 2.29 7.65 6.14
CA THR A 55 3.39 6.94 6.83
C THR A 55 4.48 7.91 7.31
N ARG A 56 4.71 9.02 6.60
CA ARG A 56 5.70 10.04 6.96
C ARG A 56 5.28 10.93 8.12
N VAL A 57 4.00 11.30 8.19
CA VAL A 57 3.49 12.21 9.24
C VAL A 57 3.56 11.56 10.62
N ASN A 58 3.45 10.23 10.71
CA ASN A 58 3.59 9.48 11.97
C ASN A 58 5.06 9.18 12.37
N LEU A 59 6.04 9.78 11.69
CA LEU A 59 7.47 9.67 12.00
C LEU A 59 8.05 11.01 12.50
N SER A 60 7.19 11.99 12.77
CA SER A 60 7.50 13.32 13.30
C SER A 60 7.12 13.41 14.77
#